data_AF-A0A6M1ME36-F1
#
_entry.id   AF-A0A6M1ME36-F1
#
_cell.length_a   1.000
_cell.length_b   1.000
_cell.length_c   1.000
_cell.angle_alpha   90.00
_cell.angle_beta   90.00
_cell.angle_gamma   90.00
#
_symmetry.space_group_name_H-M   'P 1'
#
loop_
_entity.id
_entity.type
_entity.pdbx_description
1 polymer ?
#
loop_
_entity_poly.entity_id
_entity_poly.type
_entity_poly.pdbx_seq_one_letter_code
_entity_poly.pdbx_strand_id
1 'polypeptide(L)' 'MNKLIAITCVISWAGFWAFGYLALSAGVEDSAQITTAMILAAAGLFTGVFTYLKLARRSDPARWNRVRPPEGA' A
#
# COMPACT_ATOMS: atom_id res chain seq x y z
N MET A 1 -0.37 -16.15 -9.86
CA MET A 1 1.02 -15.62 -9.77
C MET A 1 1.18 -14.81 -8.48
N ASN A 2 1.24 -15.47 -7.33
CA ASN A 2 1.21 -14.79 -6.01
C ASN A 2 2.51 -14.03 -5.69
N LYS A 3 3.64 -14.45 -6.28
CA LYS A 3 4.96 -13.82 -6.11
C LYS A 3 5.00 -12.34 -6.51
N LEU A 4 4.39 -11.98 -7.64
CA LEU A 4 4.41 -10.59 -8.12
C LEU A 4 3.73 -9.64 -7.14
N ILE A 5 2.62 -10.08 -6.56
CA ILE A 5 1.84 -9.26 -5.65
C ILE A 5 2.58 -9.09 -4.31
N ALA A 6 3.25 -10.14 -3.82
CA ALA A 6 4.11 -10.05 -2.65
C ALA A 6 5.27 -9.07 -2.87
N ILE A 7 5.92 -9.12 -4.04
CA ILE A 7 7.01 -8.19 -4.39
C ILE A 7 6.50 -6.74 -4.43
N THR A 8 5.36 -6.47 -5.08
CA THR A 8 4.78 -5.11 -5.12
C THR A 8 4.42 -4.60 -3.71
N CYS A 9 3.98 -5.47 -2.80
CA CYS A 9 3.68 -5.11 -1.42
C CYS A 9 4.95 -4.66 -0.67
N VAL A 10 6.05 -5.41 -0.81
CA VAL A 10 7.35 -5.07 -0.20
C VAL A 10 7.91 -3.78 -0.77
N ILE A 11 7.89 -3.60 -2.10
CA ILE A 11 8.39 -2.38 -2.75
C ILE A 11 7.58 -1.16 -2.30
N SER A 12 6.25 -1.28 -2.18
CA SER A 12 5.42 -0.17 -1.72
C SER A 12 5.70 0.20 -0.26
N TRP A 13 5.90 -0.80 0.61
CA TRP A 13 6.22 -0.57 2.02
C TRP A 13 7.61 0.06 2.20
N ALA A 14 8.59 -0.38 1.40
CA ALA A 14 9.93 0.20 1.38
C ALA A 14 9.92 1.65 0.87
N GLY A 15 9.16 1.92 -0.21
CA GLY A 15 9.00 3.28 -0.74
C GLY A 15 8.34 4.23 0.27
N PHE A 16 7.28 3.78 0.95
CA PHE A 16 6.65 4.56 2.02
C PHE A 16 7.64 4.94 3.13
N TRP A 17 8.43 3.98 3.61
CA TRP A 17 9.41 4.23 4.67
C TRP A 17 10.56 5.13 4.22
N ALA A 18 11.08 4.96 3.00
CA ALA A 18 12.16 5.79 2.47
C ALA A 18 11.74 7.27 2.33
N PHE A 19 10.59 7.52 1.70
CA PHE A 19 10.10 8.90 1.49
C PHE A 19 9.48 9.49 2.75
N GLY A 20 8.87 8.67 3.62
CA GLY A 20 8.41 9.10 4.93
C GLY A 20 9.55 9.53 5.85
N TYR A 21 10.68 8.81 5.83
CA TYR A 21 11.88 9.20 6.58
C TYR A 21 12.48 10.50 6.04
N LEU A 22 12.53 10.68 4.72
CA LEU A 22 12.96 11.94 4.10
C LEU A 22 12.05 13.12 4.50
N ALA A 23 10.74 12.91 4.60
CA ALA A 23 9.80 13.94 5.06
C ALA A 23 9.96 14.28 6.55
N LEU A 24 10.26 13.28 7.40
CA LEU A 24 10.48 13.47 8.84
C LEU A 24 11.85 14.07 9.16
N SER A 25 12.85 13.78 8.33
CA SER A 25 14.24 14.21 8.53
C SER A 25 14.59 15.52 7.81
N ALA A 26 13.75 15.98 6.88
CA ALA A 26 13.90 17.29 6.26
C ALA A 26 13.58 18.37 7.30
N GLY A 27 14.59 19.16 7.66
CA GLY A 27 14.42 20.31 8.55
C GLY A 27 13.42 21.31 7.96
N VAL A 28 12.66 21.97 8.83
CA VAL A 28 11.55 22.90 8.52
C VAL A 28 11.95 24.05 7.56
N GLU A 29 13.24 24.25 7.35
CA GLU A 29 13.84 25.28 6.49
C GLU A 29 13.52 25.09 4.99
N ASP A 30 13.27 23.85 4.54
CA ASP A 30 12.90 23.56 3.14
C ASP A 30 11.49 22.94 3.04
N SER A 31 10.47 23.79 3.18
CA SER A 31 9.05 23.40 3.10
C SER A 31 8.66 22.77 1.75
N ALA A 32 9.37 23.07 0.67
CA ALA A 32 9.12 22.49 -0.66
C ALA A 32 9.58 21.02 -0.73
N GLN A 33 10.73 20.70 -0.15
CA GLN A 33 11.25 19.33 -0.05
C GLN A 33 10.37 18.46 0.86
N ILE A 34 9.83 19.02 1.95
CA ILE A 34 8.88 18.30 2.82
C ILE A 34 7.59 17.97 2.06
N THR A 35 7.05 18.91 1.29
CA THR A 35 5.80 18.73 0.54
C THR A 35 5.95 17.64 -0.53
N THR A 36 7.05 17.64 -1.27
CA THR A 36 7.32 16.59 -2.28
C THR A 36 7.54 15.23 -1.62
N ALA A 37 8.32 15.16 -0.54
CA ALA A 37 8.52 13.92 0.22
C ALA A 37 7.20 13.36 0.80
N MET A 38 6.32 14.23 1.30
CA MET A 38 4.96 13.89 1.76
C MET A 38 4.10 13.30 0.64
N ILE A 39 4.11 13.90 -0.56
CA ILE A 39 3.35 13.40 -1.72
C ILE A 39 3.88 12.03 -2.15
N LEU A 40 5.20 11.84 -2.19
CA LEU A 40 5.80 10.54 -2.51
C LEU A 40 5.49 9.50 -1.43
N ALA A 41 5.50 9.88 -0.15
CA ALA A 41 5.11 9.01 0.95
C ALA A 41 3.63 8.62 0.85
N ALA A 42 2.73 9.58 0.58
CA ALA A 42 1.32 9.33 0.37
C ALA A 42 1.09 8.39 -0.82
N ALA A 43 1.76 8.63 -1.95
CA ALA A 43 1.69 7.76 -3.12
C ALA A 43 2.18 6.32 -2.81
N GLY A 44 3.25 6.17 -2.04
CA GLY A 44 3.74 4.89 -1.55
C GLY A 44 2.73 4.17 -0.64
N LEU A 45 2.08 4.90 0.27
CA LEU A 45 1.05 4.37 1.15
C LEU A 45 -0.18 3.90 0.35
N PHE A 46 -0.71 4.72 -0.55
CA PHE A 46 -1.87 4.36 -1.38
C PHE A 46 -1.57 3.16 -2.27
N THR A 47 -0.39 3.12 -2.89
CA THR A 47 0.02 1.98 -3.73
C THR A 47 0.21 0.71 -2.91
N GLY A 48 0.75 0.81 -1.69
CA GLY A 48 0.92 -0.31 -0.76
C GLY A 48 -0.40 -0.88 -0.27
N VAL A 49 -1.32 -0.01 0.18
CA VAL A 49 -2.67 -0.41 0.62
C VAL A 49 -3.43 -1.05 -0.54
N PHE A 50 -3.41 -0.46 -1.73
CA PHE A 50 -4.10 -1.01 -2.91
C PHE A 50 -3.54 -2.38 -3.30
N THR A 51 -2.22 -2.54 -3.28
CA THR A 51 -1.56 -3.82 -3.57
C THR A 51 -1.88 -4.88 -2.51
N TYR A 52 -1.85 -4.51 -1.22
CA TYR A 52 -2.19 -5.40 -0.11
C TYR A 52 -3.64 -5.90 -0.20
N LEU A 53 -4.59 -4.99 -0.45
CA LEU A 53 -6.00 -5.35 -0.65
C LEU A 53 -6.18 -6.28 -1.86
N LYS A 54 -5.47 -6.02 -2.95
CA LYS A 54 -5.49 -6.86 -4.15
C LYS A 54 -4.85 -8.24 -3.92
N LEU A 55 -3.83 -8.32 -3.06
CA LEU A 55 -3.24 -9.59 -2.61
C LEU A 55 -4.22 -10.39 -1.78
N ALA A 56 -4.76 -9.78 -0.72
CA ALA A 56 -5.70 -10.43 0.19
C ALA A 56 -6.91 -11.00 -0.57
N ARG A 57 -7.43 -10.26 -1.54
CA ARG A 57 -8.56 -10.68 -2.37
C ARG A 57 -8.23 -11.86 -3.31
N ARG A 58 -6.98 -12.01 -3.73
CA ARG A 58 -6.53 -13.12 -4.60
C ARG A 58 -6.02 -14.33 -3.83
N SER A 59 -5.50 -14.14 -2.63
CA SER A 59 -4.99 -15.22 -1.79
C SER A 59 -6.11 -16.11 -1.24
N ASP A 60 -7.34 -15.60 -1.10
CA ASP A 60 -8.46 -16.38 -0.56
C ASP A 60 -9.81 -16.09 -1.26
N PRO A 61 -10.01 -16.57 -2.51
CA PRO A 61 -11.28 -16.45 -3.21
C PRO A 61 -12.39 -17.32 -2.58
N ALA A 62 -12.03 -18.41 -1.90
CA ALA A 62 -12.97 -19.36 -1.30
C ALA A 62 -13.66 -18.79 -0.05
N ARG A 63 -12.94 -18.02 0.77
CA ARG A 63 -13.52 -17.31 1.92
C ARG A 63 -14.58 -16.29 1.50
N TRP A 64 -14.41 -15.59 0.37
CA TRP A 64 -15.45 -14.68 -0.15
C TRP A 64 -16.74 -15.42 -0.51
N ASN A 65 -16.64 -16.61 -1.10
CA ASN A 65 -17.81 -17.43 -1.43
C ASN A 65 -18.57 -17.95 -0.20
N ARG A 66 -17.94 -17.97 0.98
CA ARG A 66 -18.58 -18.42 2.23
C ARG A 66 -19.34 -17.29 2.95
N VAL A 67 -19.10 -16.02 2.58
CA VAL A 67 -19.81 -14.85 3.11
C VAL A 67 -21.00 -14.46 2.23
N ARG A 68 -21.06 -14.96 0.99
CA ARG A 68 -22.30 -14.84 0.19
C ARG A 68 -23.40 -15.65 0.90
N PRO A 69 -24.51 -15.03 1.30
CA PRO A 69 -25.69 -15.79 1.66
C PRO A 69 -26.06 -16.67 0.46
N PRO A 70 -26.50 -17.93 0.68
CA PRO A 70 -26.96 -18.75 -0.44
C PRO A 70 -28.04 -17.99 -1.19
N GLU A 71 -27.92 -17.95 -2.52
CA GLU A 71 -28.95 -17.35 -3.39
C GLU A 71 -30.23 -18.17 -3.21
N GLY A 72 -31.13 -17.72 -2.33
CA GLY A 72 -32.41 -18.38 -2.03
C GLY A 72 -32.84 -18.47 -0.55
N ALA A 73 -32.29 -17.67 0.37
CA ALA A 73 -32.80 -17.55 1.75
C ALA A 73 -33.61 -16.26 1.95
#